data_AF-A0A3A9YJG1-F1
#
_entry.id   AF-A0A3A9YJG1-F1
#
_cell.length_a   1.000
_cell.length_b   1.000
_cell.length_c   1.000
_cell.angle_alpha   90.00
_cell.angle_beta   90.00
_cell.angle_gamma   90.00
#
_symmetry.space_group_name_H-M   'P 1'
#
loop_
_entity.id
_entity.type
_entity.pdbx_description
1 polymer ?
#
loop_
_entity_poly.entity_id
_entity_poly.type
_entity_poly.pdbx_seq_one_letter_code
_entity_poly.pdbx_strand_id
1 'polypeptide(L)'
;MVGRPGASAGRHWLVSLAVAGLAAAAITTIARSSGHFNWWAGFVLIPGALIAACGGPLLARGGGRAFAGYVVACAGALVFATGALLMFGVMGRGWPVMIMVPCLAVAGTYLWRPAHPLARGLHRAVALLALTGALLGATFQLIRAGVVDFGDTDWWGAYLMLAGVIVLGNAVELTRHRMPYRLQAITLLVGPAVVAFLLGLRFLRGW
;
A
#
# COMPACT_ATOMS: atom_id res chain seq x y z
N MET A 1 -8.84 37.25 -11.66
CA MET A 1 -8.91 37.09 -10.18
C MET A 1 -7.75 36.21 -9.73
N VAL A 2 -6.71 36.82 -9.18
CA VAL A 2 -5.50 36.12 -8.71
C VAL A 2 -5.82 35.50 -7.34
N GLY A 3 -5.95 34.17 -7.28
CA GLY A 3 -6.18 33.45 -6.03
C GLY A 3 -4.98 33.62 -5.09
N ARG A 4 -5.23 34.02 -3.83
CA ARG A 4 -4.19 34.17 -2.81
C ARG A 4 -3.40 32.85 -2.64
N PRO A 5 -2.08 32.83 -2.87
CA PRO A 5 -1.27 31.60 -2.82
C PRO A 5 -1.20 30.94 -1.43
N GLY A 6 -1.58 31.65 -0.35
CA GLY A 6 -1.62 31.09 1.01
C GLY A 6 -2.85 30.25 1.36
N ALA A 7 -3.99 30.44 0.68
CA ALA A 7 -5.25 29.79 1.06
C ALA A 7 -5.29 28.29 0.71
N SER A 8 -4.64 27.89 -0.39
CA SER A 8 -4.57 26.49 -0.82
C SER A 8 -3.61 25.67 0.07
N ALA A 9 -2.48 26.25 0.47
CA ALA A 9 -1.51 25.61 1.35
C ALA A 9 -2.06 25.40 2.77
N GLY A 10 -2.75 26.40 3.32
CA GLY A 10 -3.42 26.28 4.62
C GLY A 10 -4.52 25.21 4.62
N ARG A 11 -5.30 25.11 3.53
CA ARG A 11 -6.35 24.09 3.38
C ARG A 11 -5.80 22.66 3.43
N HIS A 12 -4.69 22.38 2.74
CA HIS A 12 -4.11 21.03 2.74
C HIS A 12 -3.54 20.63 4.11
N TRP A 13 -2.97 21.59 4.85
CA TRP A 13 -2.57 21.37 6.25
C TRP A 13 -3.76 21.03 7.14
N LEU A 14 -4.83 21.83 7.07
CA LEU A 14 -6.04 21.61 7.87
C LEU A 14 -6.69 20.27 7.55
N VAL A 15 -6.81 19.91 6.27
CA VAL A 15 -7.36 18.61 5.86
C VAL A 15 -6.49 17.46 6.38
N SER A 16 -5.17 17.55 6.25
CA SER A 16 -4.26 16.49 6.70
C SER A 16 -4.30 16.31 8.21
N LEU A 17 -4.37 17.41 8.97
CA LEU A 17 -4.54 17.39 10.43
C LEU A 17 -5.92 16.87 10.84
N ALA A 18 -6.99 17.25 10.13
CA ALA A 18 -8.33 16.76 10.40
C ALA A 18 -8.42 15.24 10.20
N VAL A 19 -7.85 14.72 9.11
CA VAL A 19 -7.79 13.28 8.84
C VAL A 19 -6.97 12.56 9.91
N ALA A 20 -5.80 13.09 10.27
CA ALA A 20 -4.95 12.50 11.32
C ALA A 20 -5.64 12.51 12.69
N GLY A 21 -6.27 13.62 13.06
CA GLY A 21 -7.04 13.75 14.30
C GLY A 21 -8.23 12.80 14.35
N LEU A 22 -8.99 12.71 13.25
CA LEU A 22 -10.12 11.78 13.13
C LEU A 22 -9.66 10.32 13.21
N ALA A 23 -8.55 9.96 12.57
CA ALA A 23 -7.99 8.62 12.65
C ALA A 23 -7.55 8.28 14.10
N ALA A 24 -6.84 9.19 14.77
CA ALA A 24 -6.43 8.99 16.16
C ALA A 24 -7.65 8.88 17.11
N ALA A 25 -8.66 9.74 16.93
CA ALA A 25 -9.90 9.71 17.71
C ALA A 25 -10.70 8.42 17.48
N ALA A 26 -10.79 7.94 16.23
CA ALA A 26 -11.45 6.70 15.88
C ALA A 26 -10.75 5.50 16.54
N ILE A 27 -9.44 5.35 16.38
CA ILE A 27 -8.66 4.27 16.98
C ILE A 27 -8.79 4.28 18.51
N THR A 28 -8.69 5.46 19.12
CA THR A 28 -8.83 5.62 20.58
C THR A 28 -10.23 5.22 21.06
N THR A 29 -11.27 5.68 20.35
CA THR A 29 -12.67 5.35 20.68
C THR A 29 -12.96 3.86 20.51
N ILE A 30 -12.46 3.24 19.43
CA ILE A 30 -12.63 1.80 19.19
C ILE A 30 -11.88 0.99 20.26
N ALA A 31 -10.63 1.34 20.58
CA ALA A 31 -9.88 0.67 21.63
C ALA A 31 -10.56 0.78 23.00
N ARG A 32 -11.09 1.96 23.32
CA ARG A 32 -11.80 2.20 24.58
C ARG A 32 -13.13 1.46 24.67
N SER A 33 -13.94 1.50 23.61
CA SER A 33 -15.21 0.77 23.55
C SER A 33 -15.04 -0.75 23.54
N SER A 34 -13.92 -1.25 23.00
CA SER A 34 -13.59 -2.68 22.97
C SER A 34 -12.94 -3.16 24.27
N GLY A 35 -12.66 -2.30 25.25
CA GLY A 35 -11.99 -2.66 26.51
C GLY A 35 -10.49 -2.95 26.40
N HIS A 36 -9.86 -2.66 25.25
CA HIS A 36 -8.45 -2.96 24.97
C HIS A 36 -7.63 -1.66 24.93
N PHE A 37 -7.82 -0.74 25.88
CA PHE A 37 -7.22 0.60 25.82
C PHE A 37 -5.91 0.70 26.60
N ASN A 38 -4.78 0.72 25.88
CA ASN A 38 -3.46 1.00 26.44
C ASN A 38 -3.10 2.48 26.27
N TRP A 39 -3.40 3.31 27.27
CA TRP A 39 -3.23 4.77 27.20
C TRP A 39 -1.83 5.23 26.76
N TRP A 40 -0.79 4.51 27.18
CA TRP A 40 0.61 4.84 26.87
C TRP A 40 0.91 4.70 25.37
N ALA A 41 0.14 3.91 24.61
CA ALA A 41 0.29 3.81 23.17
C ALA A 41 -0.02 5.13 22.45
N GLY A 42 -0.70 6.06 23.12
CA GLY A 42 -0.90 7.44 22.64
C GLY A 42 0.42 8.17 22.34
N PHE A 43 1.51 7.86 23.05
CA PHE A 43 2.84 8.43 22.80
C PHE A 43 3.46 7.98 21.47
N VAL A 44 2.93 6.93 20.84
CA VAL A 44 3.36 6.46 19.51
C VAL A 44 2.31 6.83 18.46
N LEU A 45 1.03 6.59 18.77
CA LEU A 45 -0.11 6.82 17.88
C LEU A 45 -0.20 8.29 17.44
N ILE A 46 -0.19 9.23 18.38
CA ILE A 46 -0.41 10.66 18.09
C ILE A 46 0.77 11.23 17.28
N PRO A 47 2.04 11.04 17.67
CA PRO A 47 3.16 11.48 16.83
C PRO A 47 3.15 10.84 15.44
N GLY A 48 2.83 9.55 15.32
CA GLY A 48 2.69 8.89 14.02
C GLY A 48 1.64 9.57 13.12
N ALA A 49 0.47 9.90 13.68
CA ALA A 49 -0.58 10.63 12.98
C ALA A 49 -0.12 12.02 12.51
N LEU A 50 0.61 12.75 13.37
CA LEU A 50 1.14 14.08 13.04
C LEU A 50 2.23 14.02 11.96
N ILE A 51 3.15 13.05 12.05
CA ILE A 51 4.15 12.80 11.00
C ILE A 51 3.45 12.50 9.67
N ALA A 52 2.41 11.66 9.69
CA ALA A 52 1.65 11.37 8.48
C ALA A 52 0.99 12.63 7.90
N ALA A 53 0.41 13.49 8.76
CA ALA A 53 -0.22 14.74 8.36
C ALA A 53 0.77 15.73 7.71
N CYS A 54 2.03 15.77 8.16
CA CYS A 54 3.08 16.60 7.56
C CYS A 54 3.36 16.26 6.09
N GLY A 55 3.06 15.03 5.66
CA GLY A 55 3.24 14.60 4.26
C GLY A 55 2.24 15.23 3.29
N GLY A 56 1.00 15.50 3.71
CA GLY A 56 -0.07 16.03 2.86
C GLY A 56 0.23 17.40 2.20
N PRO A 57 0.70 18.40 2.95
CA PRO A 57 1.14 19.68 2.40
C PRO A 57 2.30 19.58 1.41
N LEU A 58 3.21 18.62 1.61
CA LEU A 58 4.34 18.37 0.72
C LEU A 58 3.90 17.68 -0.58
N LEU A 59 2.97 16.73 -0.47
CA LEU A 59 2.31 16.09 -1.62
C LEU A 59 1.60 17.11 -2.50
N ALA A 60 0.85 18.03 -1.89
CA ALA A 60 0.10 19.05 -2.61
C ALA A 60 0.96 20.08 -3.36
N ARG A 61 2.25 20.21 -3.01
CA ARG A 61 3.19 21.13 -3.67
C ARG A 61 3.76 20.58 -4.98
N GLY A 62 3.59 19.29 -5.27
CA GLY A 62 4.05 18.67 -6.51
C GLY A 62 5.57 18.56 -6.64
N GLY A 63 6.03 18.02 -7.78
CA GLY A 63 7.46 17.86 -8.11
C GLY A 63 8.21 16.93 -7.14
N GLY A 64 9.54 17.11 -7.02
CA GLY A 64 10.37 16.27 -6.13
C GLY A 64 9.99 16.34 -4.64
N ARG A 65 9.31 17.41 -4.21
CA ARG A 65 8.77 17.56 -2.85
C ARG A 65 7.58 16.63 -2.59
N ALA A 66 6.84 16.25 -3.63
CA ALA A 66 5.75 15.28 -3.48
C ALA A 66 6.27 13.90 -3.11
N PHE A 67 7.44 13.50 -3.62
CA PHE A 67 8.07 12.24 -3.21
C PHE A 67 8.48 12.26 -1.73
N ALA A 68 9.14 13.32 -1.28
CA ALA A 68 9.47 13.49 0.13
C ALA A 68 8.21 13.49 1.01
N GLY A 69 7.15 14.17 0.58
CA GLY A 69 5.85 14.16 1.25
C GLY A 69 5.22 12.77 1.32
N TYR A 70 5.30 11.99 0.25
CA TYR A 70 4.85 10.60 0.20
C TYR A 70 5.62 9.72 1.20
N VAL A 71 6.95 9.82 1.22
CA VAL A 71 7.80 9.04 2.15
C VAL A 71 7.47 9.39 3.61
N VAL A 72 7.33 10.68 3.93
CA VAL A 72 6.94 11.14 5.27
C VAL A 72 5.55 10.64 5.66
N ALA A 73 4.58 10.72 4.73
CA ALA A 73 3.23 10.19 4.95
C ALA A 73 3.24 8.69 5.25
N CYS A 74 4.01 7.91 4.49
CA CYS A 74 4.12 6.45 4.66
C CYS A 74 4.81 6.09 5.98
N ALA A 75 5.91 6.76 6.32
CA ALA A 75 6.60 6.54 7.59
C ALA A 75 5.69 6.85 8.78
N GLY A 76 4.98 7.99 8.73
CA GLY A 76 3.98 8.35 9.73
C GLY A 76 2.85 7.33 9.84
N ALA A 77 2.33 6.83 8.71
CA ALA A 77 1.29 5.81 8.68
C ALA A 77 1.76 4.47 9.30
N LEU A 78 3.01 4.07 9.10
CA LEU A 78 3.59 2.88 9.73
C LEU A 78 3.74 3.05 11.26
N VAL A 79 4.21 4.22 11.70
CA VAL A 79 4.30 4.55 13.14
C VAL A 79 2.91 4.62 13.75
N PHE A 80 1.94 5.21 13.06
CA PHE A 80 0.54 5.24 13.48
C PHE A 80 -0.06 3.84 13.59
N ALA A 81 0.14 2.98 12.58
CA ALA A 81 -0.32 1.60 12.61
C ALA A 81 0.30 0.82 13.77
N THR A 82 1.60 1.01 14.02
CA THR A 82 2.29 0.47 15.20
C THR A 82 1.64 0.95 16.49
N GLY A 83 1.42 2.26 16.63
CA GLY A 83 0.72 2.84 17.78
C GLY A 83 -0.69 2.29 17.97
N ALA A 84 -1.42 2.02 16.88
CA ALA A 84 -2.73 1.40 16.95
C ALA A 84 -2.64 -0.05 17.45
N LEU A 85 -1.72 -0.85 16.92
CA LEU A 85 -1.49 -2.23 17.39
C LEU A 85 -1.11 -2.29 18.88
N LEU A 86 -0.26 -1.34 19.33
CA LEU A 86 0.09 -1.18 20.75
C LEU A 86 -1.11 -0.77 21.59
N MET A 87 -1.94 0.15 21.07
CA MET A 87 -3.16 0.61 21.73
C MET A 87 -4.06 -0.58 22.05
N PHE A 88 -4.30 -1.46 21.07
CA PHE A 88 -5.10 -2.68 21.22
C PHE A 88 -4.37 -3.84 21.94
N GLY A 89 -3.07 -3.73 22.21
CA GLY A 89 -2.29 -4.79 22.85
C GLY A 89 -2.10 -6.04 21.96
N VAL A 90 -2.19 -5.89 20.64
CA VAL A 90 -2.19 -7.02 19.67
C VAL A 90 -0.91 -7.11 18.85
N MET A 91 0.24 -6.63 19.35
CA MET A 91 1.45 -6.52 18.52
C MET A 91 1.93 -7.86 17.95
N GLY A 92 1.92 -8.95 18.75
CA GLY A 92 2.28 -10.28 18.25
C GLY A 92 1.25 -10.89 17.28
N ARG A 93 0.07 -10.30 17.21
CA ARG A 93 -1.11 -10.82 16.52
C ARG A 93 -1.38 -10.03 15.24
N GLY A 94 -1.33 -8.70 15.28
CA GLY A 94 -1.60 -7.81 14.16
C GLY A 94 -0.42 -7.58 13.23
N TRP A 95 0.63 -8.39 13.28
CA TRP A 95 1.77 -8.29 12.36
C TRP A 95 1.39 -8.27 10.86
N PRO A 96 0.30 -8.89 10.38
CA PRO A 96 -0.08 -8.79 8.96
C PRO A 96 -0.43 -7.35 8.54
N VAL A 97 -0.82 -6.48 9.48
CA VAL A 97 -1.04 -5.04 9.23
C VAL A 97 0.25 -4.37 8.76
N MET A 98 1.41 -4.81 9.27
CA MET A 98 2.71 -4.27 8.87
C MET A 98 3.10 -4.66 7.44
N ILE A 99 2.44 -5.67 6.85
CA ILE A 99 2.53 -6.00 5.43
C ILE A 99 1.51 -5.18 4.63
N MET A 100 0.27 -5.12 5.10
CA MET A 100 -0.82 -4.47 4.38
C MET A 100 -0.58 -2.96 4.20
N VAL A 101 -0.18 -2.25 5.25
CA VAL A 101 -0.02 -0.78 5.22
C VAL A 101 0.95 -0.29 4.14
N PRO A 102 2.20 -0.80 4.04
CA PRO A 102 3.12 -0.35 2.99
C PRO A 102 2.64 -0.76 1.59
N CYS A 103 2.05 -1.96 1.46
CA CYS A 103 1.45 -2.42 0.21
C CYS A 103 0.30 -1.52 -0.26
N LEU A 104 -0.60 -1.13 0.65
CA LEU A 104 -1.71 -0.22 0.35
C LEU A 104 -1.22 1.19 0.01
N ALA A 105 -0.16 1.67 0.67
CA ALA A 105 0.46 2.95 0.34
C ALA A 105 0.96 2.98 -1.12
N VAL A 106 1.68 1.92 -1.54
CA VAL A 106 2.15 1.78 -2.92
C VAL A 106 0.99 1.59 -3.89
N ALA A 107 -0.01 0.78 -3.55
CA ALA A 107 -1.21 0.58 -4.38
C ALA A 107 -2.00 1.89 -4.57
N GLY A 108 -2.07 2.75 -3.55
CA GLY A 108 -2.70 4.07 -3.61
C GLY A 108 -2.06 5.01 -4.64
N THR A 109 -0.83 4.73 -5.08
CA THR A 109 -0.18 5.48 -6.16
C THR A 109 -0.65 5.08 -7.56
N TYR A 110 -1.57 4.11 -7.72
CA TYR A 110 -2.04 3.61 -9.03
C TYR A 110 -2.48 4.72 -10.00
N LEU A 111 -3.09 5.79 -9.47
CA LEU A 111 -3.57 6.92 -10.27
C LEU A 111 -2.47 7.90 -10.69
N TRP A 112 -1.24 7.74 -10.21
CA TRP A 112 -0.13 8.57 -10.64
C TRP A 112 0.18 8.24 -12.11
N ARG A 113 0.23 9.29 -12.95
CA ARG A 113 0.41 9.14 -14.40
C ARG A 113 1.75 9.71 -14.84
N PRO A 114 2.83 8.91 -14.80
CA PRO A 114 4.08 9.28 -15.46
C PRO A 114 3.83 9.67 -16.92
N ALA A 115 4.56 10.70 -17.40
CA ALA A 115 4.46 11.17 -18.78
C ALA A 115 4.89 10.09 -19.78
N HIS A 116 5.97 9.38 -19.44
CA HIS A 116 6.53 8.32 -20.27
C HIS A 116 5.69 7.02 -20.19
N PRO A 117 5.27 6.43 -21.32
CA PRO A 117 4.32 5.32 -21.32
C PRO A 117 4.89 4.02 -20.72
N LEU A 118 6.18 3.75 -20.87
CA LEU A 118 6.83 2.60 -20.20
C LEU A 118 6.84 2.77 -18.67
N ALA A 119 7.13 3.99 -18.19
CA ALA A 119 7.13 4.27 -16.75
C ALA A 119 5.72 4.16 -16.18
N ARG A 120 4.71 4.57 -16.95
CA ARG A 120 3.30 4.43 -16.58
C ARG A 120 2.87 2.96 -16.47
N GLY A 121 3.24 2.13 -17.46
CA GLY A 121 2.96 0.69 -17.41
C GLY A 121 3.65 0.03 -16.22
N LEU A 122 4.94 0.29 -16.00
CA LEU A 122 5.68 -0.22 -14.86
C LEU A 122 5.06 0.20 -13.53
N HIS A 123 4.71 1.47 -13.39
CA HIS A 123 4.09 2.02 -12.17
C HIS A 123 2.74 1.34 -11.85
N ARG A 124 1.90 1.13 -12.87
CA ARG A 124 0.64 0.39 -12.71
C ARG A 124 0.87 -1.06 -12.29
N ALA A 125 1.83 -1.74 -12.90
CA ALA A 125 2.17 -3.11 -12.51
C ALA A 125 2.63 -3.16 -11.05
N VAL A 126 3.51 -2.25 -10.63
CA VAL A 126 3.97 -2.16 -9.22
C VAL A 126 2.80 -1.90 -8.27
N ALA A 127 1.89 -0.98 -8.61
CA ALA A 127 0.72 -0.69 -7.79
C ALA A 127 -0.25 -1.89 -7.67
N LEU A 128 -0.46 -2.65 -8.76
CA LEU A 128 -1.29 -3.87 -8.75
C LEU A 128 -0.61 -5.03 -8.00
N LEU A 129 0.70 -5.17 -8.13
CA LEU A 129 1.48 -6.13 -7.34
C LEU A 129 1.44 -5.77 -5.85
N ALA A 130 1.52 -4.48 -5.51
CA ALA A 130 1.36 -4.03 -4.14
C ALA A 130 -0.05 -4.32 -3.60
N LEU A 131 -1.10 -4.16 -4.41
CA LEU A 131 -2.45 -4.59 -4.04
C LEU A 131 -2.51 -6.10 -3.78
N THR A 132 -1.80 -6.91 -4.57
CA THR A 132 -1.66 -8.35 -4.35
C THR A 132 -0.98 -8.66 -3.00
N GLY A 133 0.05 -7.90 -2.63
CA GLY A 133 0.68 -7.98 -1.31
C GLY A 133 -0.25 -7.56 -0.16
N ALA A 134 -1.11 -6.58 -0.38
CA ALA A 134 -2.15 -6.22 0.61
C ALA A 134 -3.17 -7.35 0.78
N LEU A 135 -3.60 -8.00 -0.31
CA LEU A 135 -4.47 -9.19 -0.25
C LEU A 135 -3.78 -10.36 0.46
N LEU A 136 -2.46 -10.53 0.28
CA LEU A 136 -1.69 -11.53 1.00
C LEU A 136 -1.71 -11.26 2.51
N GLY A 137 -1.48 -10.01 2.93
CA GLY A 137 -1.59 -9.61 4.33
C GLY A 137 -3.00 -9.82 4.91
N ALA A 138 -4.05 -9.55 4.12
CA ALA A 138 -5.43 -9.83 4.51
C ALA A 138 -5.68 -11.33 4.72
N THR A 139 -5.14 -12.17 3.83
CA THR A 139 -5.25 -13.63 3.97
C THR A 139 -4.50 -14.16 5.17
N PHE A 140 -3.29 -13.65 5.46
CA PHE A 140 -2.60 -13.97 6.72
C PHE A 140 -3.45 -13.59 7.94
N GLN A 141 -4.13 -12.44 7.90
CA GLN A 141 -5.02 -12.03 8.98
C GLN A 141 -6.23 -12.96 9.12
N LEU A 142 -6.83 -13.42 8.02
CA LEU A 142 -7.96 -14.35 8.03
C LEU A 142 -7.58 -15.73 8.56
N ILE A 143 -6.43 -16.26 8.12
CA ILE A 143 -5.87 -17.53 8.61
C ILE A 143 -5.62 -17.43 10.12
N ARG A 144 -4.97 -16.35 10.55
CA ARG A 144 -4.65 -16.12 11.95
C ARG A 144 -5.90 -15.92 12.83
N ALA A 145 -6.96 -15.36 12.26
CA ALA A 145 -8.25 -15.22 12.95
C ALA A 145 -9.04 -16.54 13.01
N GLY A 146 -8.55 -17.61 12.36
CA GLY A 146 -9.25 -18.90 12.28
C GLY A 146 -10.51 -18.85 11.40
N VAL A 147 -10.65 -17.83 10.55
CA VAL A 147 -11.81 -17.67 9.66
C VAL A 147 -11.66 -18.53 8.42
N VAL A 148 -10.42 -18.75 7.97
CA VAL A 148 -10.09 -19.58 6.82
C VAL A 148 -8.95 -20.51 7.21
N ASP A 149 -9.09 -21.79 6.86
CA ASP A 149 -8.02 -22.78 6.96
C ASP A 149 -7.76 -23.34 5.57
N PHE A 150 -6.53 -23.20 5.10
CA PHE A 150 -6.09 -23.73 3.81
C PHE A 150 -5.41 -25.11 3.95
N GLY A 151 -5.26 -25.63 5.17
CA GLY A 151 -4.59 -26.90 5.46
C GLY A 151 -3.16 -26.93 4.89
N ASP A 152 -2.79 -28.07 4.33
CA ASP A 152 -1.50 -28.30 3.66
C ASP A 152 -1.47 -27.76 2.21
N THR A 153 -2.52 -27.07 1.77
CA THR A 153 -2.56 -26.51 0.41
C THR A 153 -1.58 -25.36 0.32
N ASP A 154 -0.69 -25.38 -0.67
CA ASP A 154 0.24 -24.28 -0.99
C ASP A 154 -0.49 -23.07 -1.63
N TRP A 155 -1.45 -22.51 -0.91
CA TRP A 155 -2.36 -21.43 -1.34
C TRP A 155 -1.63 -20.16 -1.81
N TRP A 156 -0.40 -19.95 -1.33
CA TRP A 156 0.48 -18.86 -1.74
C TRP A 156 0.84 -18.92 -3.24
N GLY A 157 0.77 -20.10 -3.86
CA GLY A 157 0.91 -20.27 -5.30
C GLY A 157 -0.12 -19.46 -6.11
N ALA A 158 -1.33 -19.27 -5.59
CA ALA A 158 -2.34 -18.43 -6.23
C ALA A 158 -1.92 -16.95 -6.32
N TYR A 159 -1.19 -16.45 -5.32
CA TYR A 159 -0.65 -15.08 -5.32
C TYR A 159 0.48 -14.91 -6.33
N LEU A 160 1.33 -15.93 -6.49
CA LEU A 160 2.36 -15.96 -7.53
C LEU A 160 1.76 -15.98 -8.93
N MET A 161 0.71 -16.79 -9.15
CA MET A 161 -0.03 -16.80 -10.41
C MET A 161 -0.67 -15.44 -10.69
N LEU A 162 -1.31 -14.82 -9.70
CA LEU A 162 -1.89 -13.48 -9.83
C LEU A 162 -0.82 -12.43 -10.18
N ALA A 163 0.34 -12.48 -9.54
CA ALA A 163 1.47 -11.61 -9.88
C ALA A 163 1.92 -11.81 -11.34
N GLY A 164 2.03 -13.06 -11.79
CA GLY A 164 2.32 -13.40 -13.19
C GLY A 164 1.28 -12.82 -14.16
N VAL A 165 -0.02 -12.97 -13.86
CA VAL A 165 -1.12 -12.41 -14.66
C VAL A 165 -1.05 -10.88 -14.73
N ILE A 166 -0.76 -10.20 -13.63
CA ILE A 166 -0.62 -8.74 -13.60
C ILE A 166 0.53 -8.28 -14.50
N VAL A 167 1.70 -8.91 -14.39
CA VAL A 167 2.87 -8.57 -15.19
C VAL A 167 2.61 -8.85 -16.68
N LEU A 168 1.97 -9.98 -17.00
CA LEU A 168 1.60 -10.33 -18.38
C LEU A 168 0.57 -9.35 -18.95
N GLY A 169 -0.46 -8.98 -18.18
CA GLY A 169 -1.47 -8.00 -18.57
C GLY A 169 -0.85 -6.64 -18.89
N ASN A 170 0.15 -6.21 -18.12
CA ASN A 170 0.91 -4.99 -18.41
C ASN A 170 1.77 -5.13 -19.68
N ALA A 171 2.37 -6.29 -19.93
CA ALA A 171 3.09 -6.56 -21.18
C ALA A 171 2.16 -6.46 -22.39
N VAL A 172 0.94 -6.99 -22.28
CA VAL A 172 -0.11 -6.86 -23.31
C VAL A 172 -0.53 -5.41 -23.48
N GLU A 173 -0.69 -4.63 -22.40
CA GLU A 173 -1.03 -3.21 -22.51
C GLU A 173 0.04 -2.42 -23.28
N LEU A 174 1.32 -2.74 -23.09
CA LEU A 174 2.43 -2.11 -23.82
C LEU A 174 2.37 -2.33 -25.34
N THR A 175 1.69 -3.37 -25.83
CA THR A 175 1.48 -3.57 -27.28
C THR A 175 0.72 -2.40 -27.93
N ARG A 176 -0.16 -1.74 -27.15
CA ARG A 176 -1.03 -0.65 -27.61
C ARG A 176 -0.29 0.68 -27.78
N HIS A 177 0.94 0.78 -27.26
CA HIS A 177 1.75 1.99 -27.33
C HIS A 177 2.80 1.91 -28.43
N ARG A 178 2.99 3.00 -29.18
CA ARG A 178 4.08 3.12 -30.18
C ARG A 178 5.36 3.56 -29.46
N MET A 179 6.31 2.64 -29.29
CA MET A 179 7.64 2.91 -28.72
C MET A 179 8.72 2.16 -29.52
N PRO A 180 9.92 2.74 -29.70
CA PRO A 180 10.99 2.12 -30.50
C PRO A 180 11.51 0.79 -29.92
N TYR A 181 11.51 0.63 -28.59
CA TYR A 181 11.99 -0.57 -27.86
C TYR A 181 10.84 -1.45 -27.34
N ARG A 182 9.64 -1.34 -27.92
CA ARG A 182 8.43 -2.06 -27.45
C ARG A 182 8.64 -3.56 -27.34
N LEU A 183 9.28 -4.18 -28.33
CA LEU A 183 9.44 -5.63 -28.38
C LEU A 183 10.35 -6.13 -27.26
N GLN A 184 11.46 -5.42 -27.01
CA GLN A 184 12.39 -5.70 -25.91
C GLN A 184 11.71 -5.56 -24.54
N ALA A 185 10.90 -4.51 -24.35
CA ALA A 185 10.15 -4.30 -23.11
C ALA A 185 9.12 -5.40 -22.85
N ILE A 186 8.40 -5.86 -23.88
CA ILE A 186 7.44 -6.96 -23.76
C ILE A 186 8.18 -8.26 -23.42
N THR A 187 9.25 -8.60 -24.15
CA THR A 187 10.00 -9.83 -23.90
C THR A 187 10.58 -9.88 -22.48
N LEU A 188 11.04 -8.73 -21.95
CA LEU A 188 11.57 -8.63 -20.60
C LEU A 188 10.51 -8.87 -19.52
N LEU A 189 9.23 -8.58 -19.81
CA LEU A 189 8.12 -8.80 -18.86
C LEU A 189 7.51 -10.20 -18.99
N VAL A 190 7.43 -10.75 -20.21
CA VAL A 190 6.83 -12.07 -20.45
C VAL A 190 7.58 -13.17 -19.73
N GLY A 191 8.92 -13.15 -19.74
CA GLY A 191 9.74 -14.16 -19.06
C GLY A 191 9.40 -14.29 -17.56
N PRO A 192 9.59 -13.23 -16.74
CA PRO A 192 9.22 -13.25 -15.33
C PRO A 192 7.74 -13.57 -15.08
N ALA A 193 6.82 -13.11 -15.94
CA ALA A 193 5.41 -13.41 -15.81
C ALA A 193 5.09 -14.90 -15.94
N VAL A 194 5.64 -15.55 -16.98
CA VAL A 194 5.49 -16.99 -17.22
C VAL A 194 6.14 -17.79 -16.10
N VAL A 195 7.36 -17.40 -15.67
CA VAL A 195 8.05 -18.08 -14.57
C VAL A 195 7.25 -17.98 -13.27
N ALA A 196 6.78 -16.78 -12.90
CA ALA A 196 5.98 -16.59 -11.69
C ALA A 196 4.68 -17.40 -11.75
N PHE A 197 4.02 -17.44 -12.90
CA PHE A 197 2.79 -18.21 -13.08
C PHE A 197 3.02 -19.72 -12.99
N LEU A 198 4.03 -20.25 -13.68
CA LEU A 198 4.36 -21.68 -13.65
C LEU A 198 4.85 -22.10 -12.26
N LEU A 199 5.60 -21.24 -11.58
CA LEU A 199 6.03 -21.47 -10.20
C LEU A 199 4.82 -21.52 -9.25
N GLY A 200 3.88 -20.58 -9.39
CA GLY A 200 2.64 -20.61 -8.60
C GLY A 200 1.78 -21.85 -8.88
N LEU A 201 1.69 -22.28 -10.15
CA LEU A 201 1.00 -23.51 -10.53
C LEU A 201 1.68 -24.75 -9.96
N ARG A 202 3.02 -24.77 -9.92
CA ARG A 202 3.80 -25.85 -9.32
C ARG A 202 3.46 -25.99 -7.83
N PHE A 203 3.47 -24.88 -7.09
CA PHE A 203 3.13 -24.87 -5.67
C PHE A 203 1.70 -25.36 -5.44
N LEU A 204 0.71 -24.83 -6.18
CA LEU A 204 -0.67 -25.32 -6.04
C LEU A 204 -0.87 -26.82 -6.34
N ARG A 205 0.06 -27.45 -7.07
CA ARG A 205 0.04 -28.88 -7.38
C ARG A 205 0.87 -29.73 -6.40
N GLY A 206 1.58 -29.13 -5.45
CA GLY A 206 2.41 -29.82 -4.46
C GLY A 206 3.64 -30.52 -5.04
N TRP A 207 4.21 -30.00 -6.13
CA TRP A 207 5.40 -30.53 -6.82
C TRP A 207 6.72 -29.91 -6.36
#